data_AF-A0A7K6YH69-F1
#
_entry.id   AF-A0A7K6YH69-F1
#
_cell.length_a   1.000
_cell.length_b   1.000
_cell.length_c   1.000
_cell.angle_alpha   90.00
_cell.angle_beta   90.00
_cell.angle_gamma   90.00
#
_symmetry.space_group_name_H-M   'P 1'
#
loop_
_entity.id
_entity.type
_entity.pdbx_description
1 polymer ?
#
loop_
_entity_poly.entity_id
_entity_poly.type
_entity_poly.pdbx_seq_one_letter_code
_entity_poly.pdbx_strand_id
1 'polypeptide(L)'
;LQNVRIDPSSMSFSMWKDIPVPFYMSVYIFEVLNPKETLQGAKPVLNQRGPYVYREFRYKTNITFHDNDTVSFLEYRQLFFQPDMSNGSEEEYIVVPNILMMGAAVMMENLPNFVKLLLSGALAGLKQEAFMNRTVGEILWGYEDPLLDTINTIVPGLMPFKGKFGLFVEFNNSNSGLFTVYTGRKNISRAHMVDSWNGLKKVNYWRSRECNMINGTTGEMWPPFMSPTSLEFYSPDACRSMTLVYEQSRRCGGVPTYRFVAPKTLFANGTDYPPNEGFCPCMQSGIQNISTCRLS
;
A
#
# COMPACT_ATOMS: atom_id res chain seq x y z
N LEU A 1 16.31 -23.40 18.49
CA LEU A 1 15.11 -22.53 18.68
C LEU A 1 15.45 -21.14 19.20
N GLN A 2 16.50 -20.95 20.01
CA GLN A 2 16.86 -19.61 20.51
C GLN A 2 17.23 -18.62 19.39
N ASN A 3 17.86 -19.09 18.31
CA ASN A 3 18.35 -18.27 17.19
C ASN A 3 17.28 -17.75 16.21
N VAL A 4 15.99 -18.02 16.47
CA VAL A 4 14.85 -17.61 15.62
C VAL A 4 13.82 -16.79 16.41
N ARG A 5 14.16 -16.40 17.65
CA ARG A 5 13.34 -15.51 18.48
C ARG A 5 13.67 -14.06 18.15
N ILE A 6 12.74 -13.15 18.41
CA ILE A 6 13.06 -11.74 18.44
C ILE A 6 13.65 -11.43 19.82
N ASP A 7 14.95 -11.64 19.98
CA ASP A 7 15.66 -11.42 21.23
C ASP A 7 16.98 -10.69 20.96
N PRO A 8 17.32 -9.60 21.68
CA PRO A 8 18.54 -8.84 21.42
C PRO A 8 19.85 -9.66 21.43
N SER A 9 19.88 -10.80 22.12
CA SER A 9 21.03 -11.72 22.15
C SER A 9 21.04 -12.72 21.00
N SER A 10 19.96 -12.82 20.23
CA SER A 10 19.81 -13.77 19.12
C SER A 10 20.35 -13.23 17.80
N MET A 11 20.85 -14.12 16.95
CA MET A 11 21.28 -13.78 15.58
C MET A 11 20.13 -13.25 14.72
N SER A 12 18.91 -13.74 14.91
CA SER A 12 17.72 -13.31 14.16
C SER A 12 17.34 -11.86 14.42
N PHE A 13 17.69 -11.30 15.59
CA PHE A 13 17.31 -9.93 15.93
C PHE A 13 18.00 -8.88 15.07
N SER A 14 19.29 -9.04 14.75
CA SER A 14 19.98 -8.10 13.86
C SER A 14 19.36 -8.10 12.47
N MET A 15 19.07 -9.29 11.92
CA MET A 15 18.43 -9.44 10.61
C MET A 15 16.97 -8.96 10.60
N TRP A 16 16.26 -9.08 11.72
CA TRP A 16 14.89 -8.58 11.87
C TRP A 16 14.87 -7.05 11.97
N LYS A 17 15.81 -6.47 12.70
CA LYS A 17 15.95 -5.02 12.91
C LYS A 17 16.39 -4.30 11.64
N ASP A 18 17.36 -4.87 10.94
CA ASP A 18 17.94 -4.34 9.70
C ASP A 18 18.10 -5.49 8.71
N ILE A 19 17.24 -5.50 7.69
CA ILE A 19 17.09 -6.66 6.82
C ILE A 19 18.28 -6.73 5.85
N PRO A 20 19.09 -7.80 5.87
CA PRO A 20 20.37 -7.85 5.17
C PRO A 20 20.24 -8.18 3.67
N VAL A 21 19.06 -8.00 3.08
CA VAL A 21 18.81 -8.23 1.64
C VAL A 21 18.32 -6.96 0.97
N PRO A 22 18.80 -6.64 -0.24
CA PRO A 22 18.35 -5.47 -0.97
C PRO A 22 16.92 -5.68 -1.48
N PHE A 23 16.03 -4.75 -1.17
CA PHE A 23 14.70 -4.66 -1.77
C PHE A 23 14.72 -3.68 -2.93
N TYR A 24 13.96 -3.98 -3.97
CA TYR A 24 13.77 -3.11 -5.11
C TYR A 24 12.29 -2.95 -5.40
N MET A 25 11.84 -1.72 -5.55
CA MET A 25 10.53 -1.37 -6.06
C MET A 25 10.67 -1.01 -7.53
N SER A 26 10.02 -1.75 -8.42
CA SER A 26 9.95 -1.42 -9.84
C SER A 26 8.57 -0.88 -10.16
N VAL A 27 8.52 0.37 -10.63
CA VAL A 27 7.27 1.04 -10.99
C VAL A 27 7.10 1.03 -12.51
N TYR A 28 5.89 0.71 -12.96
CA TYR A 28 5.48 0.78 -14.35
C TYR A 28 4.25 1.68 -14.45
N ILE A 29 4.29 2.66 -15.35
CA ILE A 29 3.22 3.65 -15.53
C ILE A 29 2.57 3.43 -16.89
N PHE A 30 1.24 3.39 -16.94
CA PHE A 30 0.52 3.34 -18.21
C PHE A 30 0.24 4.76 -18.72
N GLU A 31 1.02 5.18 -19.72
CA GLU A 31 0.84 6.43 -20.45
C GLU A 31 -0.40 6.35 -21.35
N VAL A 32 -1.21 7.41 -21.35
CA VAL A 32 -2.40 7.52 -22.22
C VAL A 32 -2.02 8.23 -23.52
N LEU A 33 -2.10 7.52 -24.64
CA LEU A 33 -1.68 8.04 -25.95
C LEU A 33 -2.76 8.84 -26.68
N ASN A 34 -4.04 8.66 -26.32
CA ASN A 34 -5.20 9.30 -26.98
C ASN A 34 -6.15 9.97 -25.96
N PRO A 35 -5.67 10.93 -25.15
CA PRO A 35 -6.47 11.52 -24.08
C PRO A 35 -7.72 12.26 -24.59
N LYS A 36 -7.63 12.92 -25.76
CA LYS A 36 -8.75 13.69 -26.34
C LYS A 36 -9.88 12.78 -26.84
N GLU A 37 -9.52 11.71 -27.53
CA GLU A 37 -10.45 10.70 -28.03
C GLU A 37 -11.08 9.94 -26.86
N THR A 38 -10.29 9.67 -25.82
CA THR A 38 -10.78 9.04 -24.59
C THR A 38 -11.86 9.90 -23.93
N LEU A 39 -11.68 11.22 -23.87
CA LEU A 39 -12.71 12.14 -23.36
C LEU A 39 -14.00 12.14 -24.19
N GLN A 40 -13.90 11.78 -25.48
CA GLN A 40 -15.04 11.66 -26.39
C GLN A 40 -15.69 10.26 -26.35
N GLY A 41 -15.22 9.36 -25.47
CA GLY A 41 -15.76 8.01 -25.29
C GLY A 41 -15.03 6.92 -26.07
N ALA A 42 -13.92 7.23 -26.75
CA ALA A 42 -13.08 6.21 -27.36
C ALA A 42 -12.37 5.36 -26.29
N LYS A 43 -11.96 4.15 -26.67
CA LYS A 43 -11.17 3.28 -25.79
C LYS A 43 -9.76 3.88 -25.58
N PRO A 44 -9.26 3.98 -24.33
CA PRO A 44 -7.89 4.41 -24.07
C PRO A 44 -6.87 3.48 -24.72
N VAL A 45 -5.88 4.08 -25.38
CA VAL A 45 -4.69 3.43 -25.91
C VAL A 45 -3.57 3.70 -24.93
N LEU A 46 -3.01 2.64 -24.35
CA LEU A 46 -2.02 2.72 -23.27
C LEU A 46 -0.66 2.24 -23.74
N ASN A 47 0.39 2.90 -23.25
CA ASN A 47 1.78 2.48 -23.41
C ASN A 47 2.42 2.28 -22.03
N GLN A 48 2.99 1.11 -21.76
CA GLN A 48 3.64 0.85 -20.48
C GLN A 48 5.04 1.45 -20.46
N ARG A 49 5.27 2.41 -19.57
CA ARG A 49 6.56 3.09 -19.33
C ARG A 49 7.25 2.48 -18.13
N GLY A 50 8.58 2.33 -18.19
CA GLY A 50 9.42 1.80 -17.11
C GLY A 50 10.20 0.53 -17.50
N PRO A 51 10.80 -0.15 -16.51
CA PRO A 51 10.67 0.12 -15.08
C PRO A 51 11.37 1.41 -14.63
N TYR A 52 10.79 2.09 -13.64
CA TYR A 52 11.48 3.06 -12.79
C TYR A 52 11.80 2.35 -11.47
N VAL A 53 13.08 2.08 -11.24
CA VAL A 53 13.54 1.20 -10.15
C VAL A 53 14.06 2.03 -8.99
N TYR A 54 13.60 1.68 -7.78
CA TYR A 54 14.06 2.27 -6.53
C TYR A 54 14.62 1.18 -5.63
N ARG A 55 15.80 1.40 -5.07
CA ARG A 55 16.33 0.60 -3.97
C ARG A 55 15.62 1.00 -2.69
N GLU A 56 15.00 0.03 -2.04
CA GLU A 56 14.28 0.20 -0.79
C GLU A 56 15.14 -0.32 0.38
N PHE A 57 15.33 0.54 1.38
CA PHE A 57 15.93 0.18 2.67
C PHE A 57 14.83 0.13 3.72
N ARG A 58 14.84 -0.95 4.52
CA ARG A 58 13.89 -1.17 5.61
C ARG A 58 14.61 -1.37 6.92
N TYR A 59 14.26 -0.57 7.92
CA TYR A 59 14.83 -0.68 9.25
C TYR A 59 13.79 -0.40 10.34
N LYS A 60 13.97 -1.03 11.50
CA LYS A 60 13.06 -0.91 12.64
C LYS A 60 13.64 0.00 13.72
N THR A 61 12.85 0.96 14.18
CA THR A 61 13.19 1.91 15.26
C THR A 61 12.15 1.86 16.38
N ASN A 62 12.40 2.59 17.47
CA ASN A 62 11.52 2.65 18.65
C ASN A 62 11.14 1.26 19.17
N ILE A 63 12.14 0.38 19.27
CA ILE A 63 11.95 -1.03 19.65
C ILE A 63 11.79 -1.12 21.16
N THR A 64 10.62 -1.57 21.62
CA THR A 64 10.29 -1.71 23.05
C THR A 64 9.79 -3.13 23.33
N PHE A 65 10.47 -3.84 24.22
CA PHE A 65 10.08 -5.18 24.66
C PHE A 65 9.13 -5.13 25.85
N HIS A 66 8.20 -6.08 25.91
CA HIS A 66 7.15 -6.16 26.93
C HIS A 66 7.16 -7.52 27.65
N ASP A 67 6.70 -7.55 28.90
CA ASP A 67 6.65 -8.77 29.74
C ASP A 67 5.65 -9.83 29.23
N ASN A 68 4.73 -9.42 28.36
CA ASN A 68 3.70 -10.27 27.76
C ASN A 68 4.18 -11.03 26.50
N ASP A 69 5.51 -11.18 26.30
CA ASP A 69 6.11 -11.88 25.14
C ASP A 69 5.95 -11.13 23.80
N THR A 70 5.78 -9.81 23.85
CA THR A 70 5.66 -8.97 22.64
C THR A 70 6.75 -7.91 22.56
N VAL A 71 6.92 -7.36 21.36
CA VAL A 71 7.80 -6.24 21.06
C VAL A 71 7.10 -5.27 20.13
N SER A 72 7.17 -3.97 20.45
CA SER A 72 6.65 -2.89 19.62
C SER A 72 7.76 -2.21 18.83
N PHE A 73 7.50 -1.80 17.59
CA PHE A 73 8.46 -1.10 16.73
C PHE A 73 7.77 -0.30 15.63
N LEU A 74 8.49 0.69 15.10
CA LEU A 74 8.16 1.37 13.85
C LEU A 74 9.08 0.88 12.75
N GLU A 75 8.54 0.53 11.59
CA GLU A 75 9.32 0.14 10.42
C GLU A 75 9.35 1.28 9.40
N TYR A 76 10.54 1.77 9.12
CA TYR A 76 10.76 2.86 8.17
C TYR A 76 11.23 2.34 6.82
N ARG A 77 10.81 3.04 5.77
CA ARG A 77 11.20 2.75 4.38
C ARG A 77 11.90 3.97 3.78
N GLN A 78 13.03 3.73 3.13
CA GLN A 78 13.73 4.76 2.35
C GLN A 78 13.91 4.26 0.93
N LEU A 79 13.53 5.08 -0.05
CA LEU A 79 13.58 4.73 -1.46
C LEU A 79 14.57 5.64 -2.19
N PHE A 80 15.49 5.02 -2.93
CA PHE A 80 16.52 5.70 -3.70
C PHE A 80 16.45 5.24 -5.15
N PHE A 81 16.23 6.17 -6.08
CA PHE A 81 16.16 5.85 -7.51
C PHE A 81 17.45 5.18 -8.00
N GLN A 82 17.33 4.21 -8.90
CA GLN A 82 18.43 3.44 -9.48
C GLN A 82 18.42 3.64 -11.01
N PRO A 83 19.11 4.68 -11.53
CA PRO A 83 19.09 5.00 -12.95
C PRO A 83 19.62 3.86 -13.84
N ASP A 84 20.61 3.12 -13.37
CA ASP A 84 21.26 2.00 -14.05
C ASP A 84 20.37 0.75 -14.20
N MET A 85 19.32 0.66 -13.38
CA MET A 85 18.32 -0.40 -13.45
C MET A 85 17.00 0.07 -14.07
N SER A 86 16.90 1.36 -14.41
CA SER A 86 15.68 1.99 -14.90
C SER A 86 15.71 2.20 -16.41
N ASN A 87 14.54 2.10 -17.04
CA ASN A 87 14.36 2.36 -18.48
C ASN A 87 13.65 3.71 -18.69
N GLY A 88 14.24 4.77 -18.13
CA GLY A 88 13.69 6.12 -18.09
C GLY A 88 14.25 6.89 -16.90
N SER A 89 13.97 8.20 -16.83
CA SER A 89 14.32 9.03 -15.67
C SER A 89 13.09 9.62 -15.01
N GLU A 90 13.24 10.11 -13.77
CA GLU A 90 12.12 10.69 -13.01
C GLU A 90 11.63 12.01 -13.62
N GLU A 91 12.45 12.67 -14.44
CA GLU A 91 12.15 13.92 -15.13
C GLU A 91 11.36 13.72 -16.44
N GLU A 92 11.14 12.48 -16.86
CA GLU A 92 10.36 12.20 -18.06
C GLU A 92 8.87 12.52 -17.84
N TYR A 93 8.28 13.23 -18.80
CA TYR A 93 6.86 13.57 -18.81
C TYR A 93 6.01 12.41 -19.34
N ILE A 94 4.92 12.12 -18.62
CA ILE A 94 3.94 11.08 -18.98
C ILE A 94 2.53 11.66 -18.82
N VAL A 95 1.68 11.36 -19.82
CA VAL A 95 0.26 11.67 -19.76
C VAL A 95 -0.49 10.60 -18.97
N VAL A 96 -1.09 10.99 -17.86
CA VAL A 96 -1.88 10.12 -16.98
C VAL A 96 -3.23 10.77 -16.63
N PRO A 97 -4.23 10.01 -16.15
CA PRO A 97 -5.43 10.60 -15.57
C PRO A 97 -5.07 11.59 -14.45
N ASN A 98 -5.79 12.71 -14.35
CA ASN A 98 -5.62 13.66 -13.26
C ASN A 98 -6.28 13.11 -11.99
N ILE A 99 -5.56 12.23 -11.28
CA ILE A 99 -6.06 11.46 -10.13
C ILE A 99 -6.51 12.41 -9.01
N LEU A 100 -5.79 13.51 -8.78
CA LEU A 100 -6.16 14.52 -7.78
C LEU A 100 -7.54 15.11 -8.08
N MET A 101 -7.76 15.57 -9.32
CA MET A 101 -9.04 16.15 -9.73
C MET A 101 -10.17 15.11 -9.66
N MET A 102 -9.93 13.88 -10.14
CA MET A 102 -10.93 12.81 -10.08
C MET A 102 -11.26 12.43 -8.63
N GLY A 103 -10.27 12.32 -7.76
CA GLY A 103 -10.46 12.05 -6.33
C GLY A 103 -11.28 13.14 -5.66
N ALA A 104 -10.96 14.41 -5.93
CA ALA A 104 -11.76 15.54 -5.48
C ALA A 104 -13.21 15.45 -6.00
N ALA A 105 -13.41 15.14 -7.29
CA ALA A 105 -14.74 15.00 -7.88
C ALA A 105 -15.61 13.96 -7.16
N VAL A 106 -15.02 12.79 -6.86
CA VAL A 106 -15.69 11.71 -6.11
C VAL A 106 -16.05 12.16 -4.68
N MET A 107 -15.12 12.83 -3.98
CA MET A 107 -15.41 13.35 -2.62
C MET A 107 -16.53 14.39 -2.62
N MET A 108 -16.70 15.14 -3.71
CA MET A 108 -17.71 16.18 -3.83
C MET A 108 -19.11 15.65 -4.19
N GLU A 109 -19.25 14.39 -4.62
CA GLU A 109 -20.53 13.82 -5.08
C GLU A 109 -21.65 13.92 -4.04
N ASN A 110 -21.32 13.91 -2.75
CA ASN A 110 -22.30 13.96 -1.66
C ASN A 110 -22.45 15.36 -1.03
N LEU A 111 -21.75 16.39 -1.54
CA LEU A 111 -21.85 17.75 -1.02
C LEU A 111 -23.13 18.48 -1.49
N PRO A 112 -23.57 19.54 -0.77
CA PRO A 112 -24.69 20.37 -1.19
C PRO A 112 -24.49 20.98 -2.59
N ASN A 113 -25.58 21.11 -3.37
CA ASN A 113 -25.51 21.58 -4.77
C ASN A 113 -24.83 22.95 -4.94
N PHE A 114 -25.02 23.87 -4.00
CA PHE A 114 -24.33 25.16 -4.01
C PHE A 114 -22.81 25.02 -3.90
N VAL A 115 -22.33 24.12 -3.03
CA VAL A 115 -20.89 23.85 -2.85
C VAL A 115 -20.31 23.18 -4.09
N LYS A 116 -21.06 22.23 -4.70
CA LYS A 116 -20.68 21.62 -5.98
C LYS A 116 -20.55 22.66 -7.10
N LEU A 117 -21.45 23.66 -7.15
CA LEU A 117 -21.38 24.74 -8.13
C LEU A 117 -20.12 25.59 -7.94
N LEU A 118 -19.81 25.99 -6.70
CA LEU A 118 -18.58 26.75 -6.40
C LEU A 118 -17.32 25.98 -6.80
N LEU A 119 -17.25 24.68 -6.45
CA LEU A 119 -16.10 23.85 -6.76
C LEU A 119 -15.97 23.55 -8.26
N SER A 120 -17.10 23.38 -8.96
CA SER A 120 -17.11 23.26 -10.42
C SER A 120 -16.59 24.54 -11.09
N GLY A 121 -16.98 25.71 -10.57
CA GLY A 121 -16.44 27.00 -11.01
C GLY A 121 -14.94 27.14 -10.76
N ALA A 122 -14.47 26.69 -9.60
CA ALA A 122 -13.05 26.66 -9.27
C ALA A 122 -12.23 25.75 -10.20
N LEU A 123 -12.71 24.53 -10.46
CA LEU A 123 -12.09 23.59 -11.40
C LEU A 123 -11.95 24.20 -12.80
N ALA A 124 -13.02 24.84 -13.29
CA ALA A 124 -13.02 25.51 -14.59
C ALA A 124 -12.06 26.71 -14.60
N GLY A 125 -12.06 27.53 -13.56
CA GLY A 125 -11.18 28.70 -13.43
C GLY A 125 -9.69 28.33 -13.38
N LEU A 126 -9.37 27.22 -12.71
CA LEU A 126 -8.02 26.64 -12.65
C LEU A 126 -7.64 25.85 -13.91
N LYS A 127 -8.53 25.72 -14.89
CA LYS A 127 -8.34 24.94 -16.12
C LYS A 127 -7.91 23.49 -15.84
N GLN A 128 -8.52 22.89 -14.82
CA GLN A 128 -8.26 21.50 -14.48
C GLN A 128 -8.84 20.57 -15.56
N GLU A 129 -7.98 19.71 -16.12
CA GLU A 129 -8.34 18.74 -17.15
C GLU A 129 -8.41 17.31 -16.57
N ALA A 130 -9.11 16.42 -17.28
CA ALA A 130 -9.24 15.01 -16.91
C ALA A 130 -7.93 14.22 -17.04
N PHE A 131 -7.02 14.68 -17.89
CA PHE A 131 -5.68 14.14 -18.05
C PHE A 131 -4.67 15.22 -17.69
N MET A 132 -3.52 14.81 -17.17
CA MET A 132 -2.42 15.69 -16.87
C MET A 132 -1.14 15.14 -17.47
N ASN A 133 -0.25 16.04 -17.86
CA ASN A 133 1.10 15.70 -18.30
C ASN A 133 2.09 16.14 -17.24
N ARG A 134 2.72 15.19 -16.55
CA ARG A 134 3.61 15.43 -15.41
C ARG A 134 4.81 14.52 -15.47
N THR A 135 5.87 14.92 -14.77
CA THR A 135 7.06 14.08 -14.65
C THR A 135 6.75 12.82 -13.82
N VAL A 136 7.48 11.74 -14.06
CA VAL A 136 7.39 10.50 -13.26
C VAL A 136 7.60 10.80 -11.77
N GLY A 137 8.59 11.63 -11.45
CA GLY A 137 8.89 12.03 -10.07
C GLY A 137 7.73 12.78 -9.41
N GLU A 138 7.07 13.69 -10.13
CA GLU A 138 5.86 14.37 -9.64
C GLU A 138 4.71 13.39 -9.41
N ILE A 139 4.44 12.48 -10.34
CA ILE A 139 3.35 11.49 -10.23
C ILE A 139 3.54 10.59 -9.00
N LEU A 140 4.78 10.15 -8.75
CA LEU A 140 5.10 9.22 -7.67
C LEU A 140 5.27 9.93 -6.32
N TRP A 141 6.10 10.96 -6.25
CA TRP A 141 6.55 11.56 -4.98
C TRP A 141 5.87 12.88 -4.63
N GLY A 142 5.17 13.45 -5.60
CA GLY A 142 4.19 14.48 -5.38
C GLY A 142 4.51 15.82 -6.00
N TYR A 143 3.45 16.51 -6.39
CA TYR A 143 3.45 17.87 -6.93
C TYR A 143 2.49 18.75 -6.13
N GLU A 144 2.73 20.06 -6.19
CA GLU A 144 1.80 21.06 -5.65
C GLU A 144 0.75 21.39 -6.72
N ASP A 145 -0.51 21.52 -6.29
CA ASP A 145 -1.62 21.88 -7.16
C ASP A 145 -2.54 22.92 -6.48
N PRO A 146 -2.81 24.06 -7.13
CA PRO A 146 -3.70 25.10 -6.59
C PRO A 146 -5.12 24.60 -6.27
N LEU A 147 -5.55 23.48 -6.86
CA LEU A 147 -6.82 22.86 -6.55
C LEU A 147 -6.91 22.45 -5.08
N LEU A 148 -5.81 21.98 -4.47
CA LEU A 148 -5.80 21.57 -3.06
C LEU A 148 -6.08 22.74 -2.12
N ASP A 149 -5.43 23.88 -2.34
CA ASP A 149 -5.65 25.09 -1.54
C ASP A 149 -7.06 25.64 -1.72
N THR A 150 -7.57 25.58 -2.95
CA THR A 150 -8.93 26.03 -3.27
C THR A 150 -9.99 25.16 -2.61
N ILE A 151 -9.85 23.83 -2.66
CA ILE A 151 -10.75 22.91 -1.97
C ILE A 151 -10.69 23.15 -0.46
N ASN A 152 -9.49 23.26 0.12
CA ASN A 152 -9.32 23.51 1.55
C ASN A 152 -9.92 24.85 2.00
N THR A 153 -9.99 25.85 1.11
CA THR A 153 -10.61 27.15 1.40
C THR A 153 -12.14 27.07 1.38
N ILE A 154 -12.72 26.32 0.44
CA ILE A 154 -14.18 26.19 0.30
C ILE A 154 -14.75 25.19 1.30
N VAL A 155 -14.08 24.04 1.50
CA VAL A 155 -14.47 22.96 2.41
C VAL A 155 -13.25 22.52 3.22
N PRO A 156 -12.93 23.23 4.32
CA PRO A 156 -11.79 22.88 5.17
C PRO A 156 -11.87 21.44 5.67
N GLY A 157 -10.79 20.67 5.49
CA GLY A 157 -10.70 19.29 5.96
C GLY A 157 -11.32 18.24 5.05
N LEU A 158 -11.77 18.60 3.84
CA LEU A 158 -12.27 17.62 2.87
C LEU A 158 -11.15 16.70 2.37
N MET A 159 -9.97 17.26 2.07
CA MET A 159 -8.83 16.48 1.60
C MET A 159 -8.09 15.86 2.79
N PRO A 160 -7.79 14.54 2.75
CA PRO A 160 -7.15 13.84 3.86
C PRO A 160 -5.64 14.12 3.97
N PHE A 161 -5.09 14.95 3.08
CA PHE A 161 -3.68 15.32 3.03
C PHE A 161 -3.51 16.83 2.80
N LYS A 162 -2.33 17.34 3.13
CA LYS A 162 -1.94 18.75 2.97
C LYS A 162 -0.67 18.86 2.12
N GLY A 163 -0.57 19.93 1.33
CA GLY A 163 0.61 20.20 0.52
C GLY A 163 0.61 19.46 -0.81
N LYS A 164 1.46 18.45 -0.97
CA LYS A 164 1.68 17.76 -2.25
C LYS A 164 0.73 16.58 -2.44
N PHE A 165 0.36 16.33 -3.69
CA PHE A 165 -0.32 15.09 -4.10
C PHE A 165 0.62 14.23 -4.95
N GLY A 166 0.76 12.95 -4.58
CA GLY A 166 1.48 11.94 -5.34
C GLY A 166 1.09 10.54 -4.86
N LEU A 167 1.29 9.52 -5.69
CA LEU A 167 0.87 8.13 -5.38
C LEU A 167 1.56 7.56 -4.13
N PHE A 168 2.81 7.95 -3.91
CA PHE A 168 3.70 7.47 -2.86
C PHE A 168 4.27 8.63 -2.03
N VAL A 169 3.59 9.78 -1.99
CA VAL A 169 4.07 10.99 -1.29
C VAL A 169 4.41 10.73 0.19
N GLU A 170 3.67 9.83 0.85
CA GLU A 170 3.90 9.44 2.24
C GLU A 170 4.69 8.14 2.40
N PHE A 171 5.37 7.63 1.36
CA PHE A 171 6.11 6.36 1.46
C PHE A 171 7.59 6.54 1.80
N ASN A 172 8.21 7.61 1.31
CA ASN A 172 9.65 7.80 1.48
C ASN A 172 9.98 8.46 2.82
N ASN A 173 10.92 7.88 3.56
CA ASN A 173 11.30 8.31 4.92
C ASN A 173 10.15 8.29 5.93
N SER A 174 9.15 7.44 5.71
CA SER A 174 7.99 7.29 6.59
C SER A 174 7.92 5.87 7.16
N ASN A 175 6.93 5.63 8.02
CA ASN A 175 6.61 4.31 8.55
C ASN A 175 5.13 3.98 8.37
N SER A 176 4.82 2.70 8.27
CA SER A 176 3.43 2.23 8.09
C SER A 176 2.66 2.04 9.40
N GLY A 177 3.07 2.70 10.50
CA GLY A 177 2.45 2.59 11.82
C GLY A 177 3.18 1.69 12.81
N LEU A 178 2.74 1.72 14.07
CA LEU A 178 3.32 1.00 15.20
C LEU A 178 2.84 -0.45 15.22
N PHE A 179 3.73 -1.39 14.91
CA PHE A 179 3.46 -2.81 15.05
C PHE A 179 3.83 -3.28 16.45
N THR A 180 3.01 -4.17 17.01
CA THR A 180 3.35 -4.99 18.17
C THR A 180 3.23 -6.45 17.78
N VAL A 181 4.32 -7.20 17.88
CA VAL A 181 4.39 -8.61 17.46
C VAL A 181 4.88 -9.50 18.59
N TYR A 182 4.57 -10.80 18.51
CA TYR A 182 5.08 -11.78 19.46
C TYR A 182 6.55 -12.11 19.20
N THR A 183 7.36 -12.15 20.25
CA THR A 183 8.81 -12.41 20.14
C THR A 183 9.14 -13.89 19.96
N GLY A 184 8.22 -14.77 20.35
CA GLY A 184 8.42 -16.22 20.33
C GLY A 184 9.23 -16.76 21.53
N ARG A 185 9.41 -15.96 22.60
CA ARG A 185 10.14 -16.38 23.80
C ARG A 185 9.36 -17.44 24.58
N LYS A 186 8.05 -17.25 24.77
CA LYS A 186 7.18 -18.23 25.45
C LYS A 186 6.68 -19.31 24.50
N ASN A 187 6.24 -18.93 23.30
CA ASN A 187 5.80 -19.87 22.28
C ASN A 187 6.35 -19.53 20.90
N ILE A 188 7.27 -20.35 20.39
CA ILE A 188 7.94 -20.10 19.13
C ILE A 188 7.00 -20.19 17.92
N SER A 189 5.89 -20.92 17.99
CA SER A 189 4.92 -20.98 16.89
C SER A 189 4.16 -19.67 16.67
N ARG A 190 4.32 -18.69 17.59
CA ARG A 190 3.74 -17.36 17.49
C ARG A 190 4.76 -16.29 17.08
N ALA A 191 6.04 -16.62 16.92
CA ALA A 191 7.06 -15.63 16.57
C ALA A 191 6.65 -14.81 15.33
N HIS A 192 6.84 -13.50 15.37
CA HIS A 192 6.46 -12.53 14.32
C HIS A 192 4.96 -12.31 14.10
N MET A 193 4.07 -13.08 14.73
CA MET A 193 2.63 -12.85 14.61
C MET A 193 2.27 -11.49 15.19
N VAL A 194 1.41 -10.75 14.51
CA VAL A 194 0.94 -9.43 14.95
C VAL A 194 -0.02 -9.63 16.13
N ASP A 195 0.23 -8.92 17.23
CA ASP A 195 -0.74 -8.75 18.31
C ASP A 195 -1.64 -7.53 18.07
N SER A 196 -1.04 -6.42 17.62
CA SER A 196 -1.76 -5.21 17.24
C SER A 196 -0.97 -4.33 16.26
N TRP A 197 -1.69 -3.47 15.56
CA TRP A 197 -1.16 -2.40 14.72
C TRP A 197 -1.82 -1.08 15.15
N ASN A 198 -1.02 -0.06 15.48
CA ASN A 198 -1.49 1.19 16.10
C ASN A 198 -2.41 0.97 17.32
N GLY A 199 -2.13 -0.07 18.10
CA GLY A 199 -2.96 -0.48 19.25
C GLY A 199 -4.27 -1.19 18.90
N LEU A 200 -4.56 -1.36 17.61
CA LEU A 200 -5.76 -2.02 17.11
C LEU A 200 -5.51 -3.50 16.82
N LYS A 201 -6.48 -4.36 17.16
CA LYS A 201 -6.52 -5.79 16.77
C LYS A 201 -7.39 -6.05 15.55
N LYS A 202 -8.19 -5.04 15.18
CA LYS A 202 -9.02 -5.01 13.98
C LYS A 202 -9.10 -3.57 13.50
N VAL A 203 -9.13 -3.37 12.21
CA VAL A 203 -9.45 -2.07 11.59
C VAL A 203 -10.96 -1.84 11.56
N ASN A 204 -11.38 -0.72 10.98
CA ASN A 204 -12.79 -0.34 10.83
C ASN A 204 -13.12 0.10 9.40
N TYR A 205 -12.33 -0.32 8.42
CA TYR A 205 -12.48 0.06 7.00
C TYR A 205 -13.56 -0.75 6.27
N TRP A 206 -13.87 -1.95 6.78
CA TRP A 206 -14.68 -2.96 6.09
C TRP A 206 -16.02 -3.23 6.79
N ARG A 207 -16.95 -3.88 6.09
CA ARG A 207 -18.34 -4.06 6.56
C ARG A 207 -18.53 -5.22 7.53
N SER A 208 -17.66 -6.23 7.49
CA SER A 208 -17.72 -7.38 8.39
C SER A 208 -16.59 -7.37 9.42
N ARG A 209 -16.81 -8.05 10.54
CA ARG A 209 -15.80 -8.17 11.60
C ARG A 209 -14.58 -8.92 11.10
N GLU A 210 -14.78 -9.97 10.33
CA GLU A 210 -13.75 -10.87 9.82
C GLU A 210 -12.81 -10.16 8.85
N CYS A 211 -13.37 -9.36 7.93
CA CYS A 211 -12.60 -8.56 6.96
C CYS A 211 -11.75 -7.48 7.64
N ASN A 212 -12.18 -7.02 8.81
CA ASN A 212 -11.46 -6.04 9.62
C ASN A 212 -10.35 -6.65 10.49
N MET A 213 -10.23 -7.97 10.62
CA MET A 213 -9.23 -8.57 11.50
C MET A 213 -7.81 -8.34 11.00
N ILE A 214 -6.89 -8.04 11.93
CA ILE A 214 -5.45 -7.98 11.68
C ILE A 214 -4.89 -9.37 11.99
N ASN A 215 -4.57 -10.14 10.95
CA ASN A 215 -4.15 -11.54 11.04
C ASN A 215 -2.74 -11.74 10.48
N GLY A 216 -2.07 -12.79 10.93
CA GLY A 216 -0.77 -13.19 10.40
C GLY A 216 0.39 -12.37 10.95
N THR A 217 1.43 -12.22 10.13
CA THR A 217 2.64 -11.43 10.45
C THR A 217 2.64 -10.08 9.72
N THR A 218 3.75 -9.35 9.77
CA THR A 218 3.95 -8.13 8.98
C THR A 218 4.30 -8.39 7.51
N GLY A 219 4.40 -9.67 7.10
CA GLY A 219 4.69 -10.07 5.72
C GLY A 219 6.17 -10.22 5.36
N GLU A 220 7.07 -10.06 6.33
CA GLU A 220 8.53 -10.20 6.11
C GLU A 220 9.09 -11.52 6.62
N MET A 221 8.59 -11.96 7.78
CA MET A 221 9.02 -13.18 8.46
C MET A 221 7.79 -13.90 9.02
N TRP A 222 7.90 -15.22 9.12
CA TRP A 222 6.85 -16.10 9.66
C TRP A 222 7.41 -16.98 10.79
N PRO A 223 6.54 -17.52 11.66
CA PRO A 223 6.95 -18.53 12.62
C PRO A 223 7.76 -19.66 11.96
N PRO A 224 8.76 -20.23 12.65
CA PRO A 224 9.54 -21.34 12.11
C PRO A 224 8.74 -22.65 12.17
N PHE A 225 9.15 -23.64 11.36
CA PHE A 225 8.58 -25.00 11.32
C PHE A 225 7.08 -25.07 10.99
N MET A 226 6.55 -24.09 10.26
CA MET A 226 5.17 -24.14 9.79
C MET A 226 4.97 -25.21 8.72
N SER A 227 3.77 -25.79 8.70
CA SER A 227 3.34 -26.62 7.59
C SER A 227 3.13 -25.73 6.35
N PRO A 228 3.51 -26.19 5.15
CA PRO A 228 3.40 -25.41 3.93
C PRO A 228 1.97 -25.42 3.39
N THR A 229 1.02 -24.84 4.13
CA THR A 229 -0.39 -24.74 3.73
C THR A 229 -0.73 -23.32 3.27
N SER A 230 -0.55 -22.35 4.17
CA SER A 230 -0.88 -20.95 3.93
C SER A 230 -0.02 -20.02 4.78
N LEU A 231 0.16 -18.79 4.30
CA LEU A 231 0.84 -17.71 5.00
C LEU A 231 -0.11 -16.52 5.09
N GLU A 232 -0.39 -16.06 6.30
CA GLU A 232 -1.19 -14.86 6.52
C GLU A 232 -0.29 -13.69 6.90
N PHE A 233 -0.67 -12.49 6.46
CA PHE A 233 -0.03 -11.25 6.86
C PHE A 233 -0.98 -10.07 6.73
N TYR A 234 -0.75 -9.04 7.55
CA TYR A 234 -1.46 -7.77 7.48
C TYR A 234 -0.61 -6.74 6.76
N SER A 235 -1.18 -6.10 5.74
CA SER A 235 -0.54 -5.00 5.01
C SER A 235 -1.33 -3.71 5.25
N PRO A 236 -0.78 -2.73 5.97
CA PRO A 236 -1.37 -1.40 6.09
C PRO A 236 -1.62 -0.77 4.71
N ASP A 237 -0.70 -0.98 3.77
CA ASP A 237 -0.78 -0.38 2.43
C ASP A 237 -1.94 -0.95 1.59
N ALA A 238 -2.26 -2.23 1.77
CA ALA A 238 -3.42 -2.88 1.15
C ALA A 238 -4.70 -2.77 2.00
N CYS A 239 -4.62 -2.16 3.19
CA CYS A 239 -5.72 -1.95 4.14
C CYS A 239 -6.42 -3.24 4.62
N ARG A 240 -5.79 -4.41 4.50
CA ARG A 240 -6.38 -5.69 4.93
C ARG A 240 -5.34 -6.75 5.22
N SER A 241 -5.79 -7.80 5.91
CA SER A 241 -5.08 -9.06 5.99
C SER A 241 -5.23 -9.85 4.68
N MET A 242 -4.16 -10.51 4.26
CA MET A 242 -4.09 -11.33 3.06
C MET A 242 -3.51 -12.70 3.37
N THR A 243 -3.95 -13.71 2.61
CA THR A 243 -3.52 -15.09 2.76
C THR A 243 -2.91 -15.58 1.44
N LEU A 244 -1.66 -16.03 1.50
CA LEU A 244 -1.00 -16.74 0.41
C LEU A 244 -1.18 -18.24 0.60
N VAL A 245 -1.26 -18.98 -0.50
CA VAL A 245 -1.40 -20.44 -0.49
C VAL A 245 -0.16 -21.09 -1.08
N TYR A 246 0.19 -22.26 -0.55
CA TYR A 246 1.31 -23.04 -1.09
C TYR A 246 1.05 -23.42 -2.55
N GLU A 247 2.07 -23.24 -3.39
CA GLU A 247 2.06 -23.65 -4.78
C GLU A 247 2.97 -24.88 -4.99
N GLN A 248 4.24 -24.77 -4.58
CA GLN A 248 5.25 -25.80 -4.87
C GLN A 248 6.51 -25.65 -4.04
N SER A 249 7.23 -26.75 -3.84
CA SER A 249 8.59 -26.78 -3.28
C SER A 249 9.62 -26.39 -4.33
N ARG A 250 10.63 -25.63 -3.93
CA ARG A 250 11.76 -25.19 -4.78
C ARG A 250 13.09 -25.28 -4.02
N ARG A 251 14.18 -24.98 -4.72
CA ARG A 251 15.48 -24.68 -4.11
C ARG A 251 15.93 -23.30 -4.55
N CYS A 252 16.39 -22.48 -3.62
CA CYS A 252 16.98 -21.18 -3.88
C CYS A 252 18.36 -21.12 -3.22
N GLY A 253 19.42 -20.85 -3.97
CA GLY A 253 20.79 -20.85 -3.42
C GLY A 253 21.19 -22.16 -2.72
N GLY A 254 20.67 -23.31 -3.18
CA GLY A 254 20.87 -24.61 -2.56
C GLY A 254 19.97 -24.92 -1.36
N VAL A 255 19.27 -23.93 -0.79
CA VAL A 255 18.36 -24.07 0.35
C VAL A 255 16.98 -24.52 -0.14
N PRO A 256 16.38 -25.59 0.43
CA PRO A 256 14.99 -25.96 0.17
C PRO A 256 14.02 -24.86 0.62
N THR A 257 13.11 -24.46 -0.26
CA THR A 257 12.12 -23.40 0.00
C THR A 257 10.73 -23.82 -0.46
N TYR A 258 9.71 -23.15 0.06
CA TYR A 258 8.33 -23.28 -0.39
C TYR A 258 7.92 -22.00 -1.10
N ARG A 259 7.28 -22.15 -2.26
CA ARG A 259 6.70 -21.03 -3.01
C ARG A 259 5.24 -20.90 -2.64
N PHE A 260 4.87 -19.71 -2.17
CA PHE A 260 3.50 -19.31 -1.89
C PHE A 260 3.05 -18.26 -2.89
N VAL A 261 1.76 -18.28 -3.25
CA VAL A 261 1.17 -17.37 -4.25
C VAL A 261 -0.16 -16.82 -3.74
N ALA A 262 -0.53 -15.65 -4.25
CA ALA A 262 -1.87 -15.11 -4.04
C ALA A 262 -2.89 -16.00 -4.75
N PRO A 263 -3.89 -16.58 -4.05
CA PRO A 263 -4.92 -17.37 -4.71
C PRO A 263 -5.83 -16.47 -5.55
N LYS A 264 -6.47 -17.04 -6.58
CA LYS A 264 -7.45 -16.31 -7.43
C LYS A 264 -8.62 -15.75 -6.62
N THR A 265 -8.90 -16.31 -5.45
CA THR A 265 -9.95 -15.87 -4.53
C THR A 265 -9.59 -14.62 -3.73
N LEU A 266 -8.31 -14.20 -3.67
CA LEU A 266 -7.87 -13.10 -2.80
C LEU A 266 -8.63 -11.80 -3.06
N PHE A 267 -8.83 -11.46 -4.35
CA PHE A 267 -9.58 -10.28 -4.80
C PHE A 267 -10.83 -10.65 -5.61
N ALA A 268 -11.34 -11.87 -5.45
CA ALA A 268 -12.59 -12.26 -6.09
C ALA A 268 -13.77 -11.45 -5.49
N ASN A 269 -14.78 -11.19 -6.32
CA ASN A 269 -16.02 -10.54 -5.89
C ASN A 269 -16.69 -11.36 -4.79
N GLY A 270 -17.31 -10.69 -3.81
CA GLY A 270 -18.05 -11.33 -2.72
C GLY A 270 -19.17 -12.27 -3.19
N THR A 271 -19.74 -12.04 -4.38
CA THR A 271 -20.74 -12.95 -4.98
C THR A 271 -20.11 -14.26 -5.48
N ASP A 272 -18.86 -14.20 -5.96
CA ASP A 272 -18.12 -15.36 -6.46
C ASP A 272 -17.42 -16.11 -5.32
N TYR A 273 -17.00 -15.38 -4.29
CA TYR A 273 -16.33 -15.90 -3.10
C TYR A 273 -16.90 -15.23 -1.84
N PRO A 274 -17.91 -15.86 -1.18
CA PRO A 274 -18.63 -15.28 -0.05
C PRO A 274 -17.78 -14.70 1.08
N PRO A 275 -16.61 -15.28 1.45
CA PRO A 275 -15.76 -14.68 2.48
C PRO A 275 -15.26 -13.25 2.17
N ASN A 276 -15.31 -12.81 0.90
CA ASN A 276 -14.94 -11.45 0.51
C ASN A 276 -16.08 -10.43 0.57
N GLU A 277 -17.31 -10.84 0.91
CA GLU A 277 -18.48 -9.94 0.94
C GLU A 277 -18.28 -8.72 1.86
N GLY A 278 -17.55 -8.89 2.97
CA GLY A 278 -17.26 -7.79 3.89
C GLY A 278 -16.32 -6.70 3.33
N PHE A 279 -15.58 -6.97 2.24
CA PHE A 279 -14.70 -6.00 1.57
C PHE A 279 -15.43 -5.12 0.55
N CYS A 280 -16.74 -5.28 0.39
CA CYS A 280 -17.54 -4.53 -0.57
C CYS A 280 -17.75 -3.05 -0.13
N PRO A 281 -17.99 -2.10 -1.05
CA PRO A 281 -18.69 -2.24 -2.32
C PRO A 281 -17.95 -3.13 -3.34
N CYS A 282 -18.62 -4.18 -3.80
CA CYS A 282 -17.98 -5.19 -4.63
C CYS A 282 -17.72 -4.63 -6.02
N MET A 283 -16.48 -4.74 -6.49
CA MET A 283 -16.09 -4.44 -7.86
C MET A 283 -16.02 -5.73 -8.68
N GLN A 284 -15.67 -5.65 -9.97
CA GLN A 284 -15.36 -6.84 -10.73
C GLN A 284 -14.24 -7.65 -10.05
N SER A 285 -14.33 -8.98 -10.12
CA SER A 285 -13.31 -9.88 -9.58
C SER A 285 -11.91 -9.49 -10.08
N GLY A 286 -10.98 -9.32 -9.14
CA GLY A 286 -9.62 -8.81 -9.38
C GLY A 286 -9.39 -7.36 -8.93
N ILE A 287 -10.43 -6.63 -8.51
CA ILE A 287 -10.34 -5.23 -8.08
C ILE A 287 -10.83 -5.08 -6.64
N GLN A 288 -10.12 -4.29 -5.84
CA GLN A 288 -10.50 -3.93 -4.48
C GLN A 288 -10.66 -2.41 -4.37
N ASN A 289 -11.82 -1.95 -3.90
CA ASN A 289 -11.99 -0.56 -3.53
C ASN A 289 -11.33 -0.32 -2.16
N ILE A 290 -10.40 0.64 -2.09
CA ILE A 290 -9.65 1.02 -0.87
C ILE A 290 -9.93 2.46 -0.45
N SER A 291 -10.98 3.11 -0.98
CA SER A 291 -11.31 4.49 -0.64
C SER A 291 -11.56 4.66 0.87
N THR A 292 -12.13 3.66 1.53
CA THR A 292 -12.46 3.70 2.96
C THR A 292 -11.25 3.74 3.90
N CYS A 293 -10.03 3.48 3.41
CA CYS A 293 -8.81 3.60 4.21
C CYS A 293 -7.83 4.66 3.67
N ARG A 294 -7.95 5.06 2.40
CA ARG A 294 -7.09 6.08 1.78
C ARG A 294 -7.73 7.47 1.81
N LEU A 295 -9.04 7.55 1.93
CA LEU A 295 -9.83 8.80 1.90
C LEU A 295 -10.58 9.08 3.21
N SER A 296 -10.29 8.32 4.27
CA SER A 296 -10.97 8.37 5.58
C SER A 296 -10.19 9.15 6.63
#